data_AF-A0A0C9YZ04-F1
#
_entry.id   AF-A0A0C9YZ04-F1
#
_cell.length_a   1.000
_cell.length_b   1.000
_cell.length_c   1.000
_cell.angle_alpha   90.00
_cell.angle_beta   90.00
_cell.angle_gamma   90.00
#
_symmetry.space_group_name_H-M   'P 1'
#
loop_
_entity.id
_entity.type
_entity.pdbx_description
1 polymer ?
#
loop_
_entity_poly.entity_id
_entity_poly.type
_entity_poly.pdbx_seq_one_letter_code
_entity_poly.pdbx_strand_id
1 'polypeptide(L)'
;MANPTSDIQELAPSSSTRGCGRGCGCGHGHGLGNAPTTPMERIPKIRWDDKDPNIRARTARLISWCNTYPETRIKLFSDSHQEAVNKGRRHQQMSAQKEVYFQQVVDAVFMHDHDLHIQQLYAQYLSIFIKPIKSRRLRLRKKYNDANKTLGATRAGLTAMELREKPEMKRLLDKILDTFPWWEDLHGFWRTNPSYNTVFSTGDLGQDFAMEAQQFF
;
A
#
# COMPACT_ATOMS: atom_id res chain seq x y z
N MET A 1 -45.96 15.66 30.08
CA MET A 1 -44.62 15.90 30.67
C MET A 1 -43.87 16.84 29.74
N ALA A 2 -43.19 17.82 30.34
CA ALA A 2 -42.68 19.03 29.73
C ALA A 2 -41.39 18.84 28.89
N ASN A 3 -41.19 19.82 28.00
CA ASN A 3 -40.04 20.20 27.15
C ASN A 3 -38.64 20.12 27.84
N PRO A 4 -37.47 20.17 27.13
CA PRO A 4 -37.17 21.29 26.22
C PRO A 4 -36.25 21.07 24.98
N THR A 5 -36.56 21.91 23.99
CA THR A 5 -35.70 22.74 23.14
C THR A 5 -34.21 22.81 23.50
N SER A 6 -33.34 22.64 22.50
CA SER A 6 -31.96 23.15 22.53
C SER A 6 -31.66 23.90 21.24
N ASP A 7 -31.64 25.22 21.37
CA ASP A 7 -31.00 26.17 20.46
C ASP A 7 -29.50 25.87 20.36
N ILE A 8 -28.97 25.83 19.14
CA ILE A 8 -27.54 26.02 18.90
C ILE A 8 -27.40 27.23 17.96
N GLN A 9 -26.89 28.31 18.54
CA GLN A 9 -26.52 29.53 17.86
C GLN A 9 -25.32 29.31 16.94
N GLU A 10 -25.51 29.78 15.71
CA GLU A 10 -24.53 30.06 14.69
C GLU A 10 -23.65 31.26 15.11
N LEU A 11 -22.32 31.11 15.05
CA LEU A 11 -21.39 32.23 15.08
C LEU A 11 -20.40 32.10 13.93
N ALA A 12 -20.56 33.00 12.97
CA ALA A 12 -19.66 33.29 11.85
C ALA A 12 -18.38 34.01 12.31
N PRO A 13 -17.30 34.01 11.49
CA PRO A 13 -16.01 34.59 11.84
C PRO A 13 -15.95 36.11 11.64
N SER A 14 -15.28 36.81 12.55
CA SER A 14 -14.98 38.24 12.46
C SER A 14 -13.72 38.53 11.65
N SER A 15 -13.88 39.40 10.67
CA SER A 15 -12.88 40.04 9.83
C SER A 15 -12.25 41.28 10.49
N SER A 16 -10.96 41.56 10.22
CA SER A 16 -10.44 42.94 10.13
C SER A 16 -9.11 42.99 9.35
N THR A 17 -9.06 43.44 8.09
CA THR A 17 -8.80 44.80 7.52
C THR A 17 -7.42 45.46 7.76
N ARG A 18 -6.68 45.54 6.63
CA ARG A 18 -5.83 46.65 6.10
C ARG A 18 -4.61 47.18 6.87
N GLY A 19 -3.49 47.22 6.15
CA GLY A 19 -2.42 48.20 6.35
C GLY A 19 -1.43 48.19 5.17
N CYS A 20 -1.60 49.11 4.23
CA CYS A 20 -0.62 49.40 3.18
C CYS A 20 0.54 50.22 3.76
N GLY A 21 1.77 49.92 3.38
CA GLY A 21 2.95 50.75 3.66
C GLY A 21 4.01 50.54 2.60
N ARG A 22 4.06 51.45 1.61
CA ARG A 22 5.18 51.58 0.67
C ARG A 22 6.35 52.23 1.41
N GLY A 23 7.56 51.69 1.22
CA GLY A 23 8.80 52.35 1.60
C GLY A 23 9.94 51.82 0.72
N CYS A 24 10.37 52.64 -0.24
CA CYS A 24 11.61 52.43 -0.99
C CYS A 24 12.80 52.72 -0.08
N GLY A 25 13.83 51.87 -0.15
CA GLY A 25 15.12 52.12 0.49
C GLY A 25 16.21 51.31 -0.21
N CYS A 26 16.95 51.98 -1.09
CA CYS A 26 18.17 51.46 -1.70
C CYS A 26 19.29 51.42 -0.65
N GLY A 27 19.98 50.29 -0.50
CA GLY A 27 21.14 50.14 0.38
C GLY A 27 22.13 49.14 -0.21
N HIS A 28 23.32 49.64 -0.53
CA HIS A 28 24.47 48.91 -1.07
C HIS A 28 25.10 47.97 -0.04
N GLY A 29 25.62 46.84 -0.54
CA GLY A 29 26.86 46.22 -0.06
C GLY A 29 26.73 45.31 1.16
N HIS A 30 26.97 44.01 0.97
CA HIS A 30 28.19 43.34 1.42
C HIS A 30 28.14 41.88 0.96
N GLY A 31 29.14 41.50 0.15
CA GLY A 31 29.34 40.13 -0.29
C GLY A 31 29.60 39.22 0.91
N LEU A 32 28.62 38.40 1.25
CA LEU A 32 28.83 37.20 2.02
C LEU A 32 29.19 36.11 1.02
N GLY A 33 30.41 35.60 1.15
CA GLY A 33 30.90 34.49 0.35
C GLY A 33 29.89 33.36 0.36
N ASN A 34 29.46 32.96 -0.83
CA ASN A 34 28.70 31.73 -0.98
C ASN A 34 29.58 30.60 -0.46
N ALA A 35 29.24 30.07 0.72
CA ALA A 35 29.72 28.76 1.12
C ALA A 35 29.47 27.82 -0.07
N PRO A 36 30.42 26.93 -0.42
CA PRO A 36 30.18 25.95 -1.46
C PRO A 36 28.95 25.16 -1.03
N THR A 37 27.83 25.44 -1.69
CA THR A 37 26.60 24.73 -1.46
C THR A 37 26.88 23.35 -2.04
N THR A 38 27.29 22.42 -1.17
CA THR A 38 27.43 21.02 -1.54
C THR A 38 26.15 20.68 -2.31
N PRO A 39 26.24 20.32 -3.60
CA PRO A 39 25.04 20.05 -4.37
C PRO A 39 24.26 18.99 -3.58
N MET A 40 23.04 19.31 -3.12
CA MET A 40 22.19 18.29 -2.52
C MET A 40 22.10 17.18 -3.55
N GLU A 41 22.73 16.05 -3.25
CA GLU A 41 22.75 14.93 -4.14
C GLU A 41 21.29 14.58 -4.41
N ARG A 42 20.88 14.69 -5.68
CA ARG A 42 19.48 14.50 -6.03
C ARG A 42 19.14 13.05 -5.72
N ILE A 43 18.33 12.85 -4.69
CA ILE A 43 17.92 11.52 -4.27
C ILE A 43 17.33 10.80 -5.49
N PRO A 44 17.94 9.68 -5.93
CA PRO A 44 17.52 8.99 -7.11
C PRO A 44 16.09 8.50 -6.94
N LYS A 45 15.28 8.74 -7.95
CA LYS A 45 13.93 8.18 -8.01
C LYS A 45 14.05 6.67 -8.13
N ILE A 46 13.78 5.95 -7.05
CA ILE A 46 13.77 4.48 -7.04
C ILE A 46 12.72 3.99 -8.04
N ARG A 47 13.20 3.34 -9.11
CA ARG A 47 12.36 2.71 -10.13
C ARG A 47 12.14 1.25 -9.74
N TRP A 48 10.90 0.79 -9.88
CA TRP A 48 10.52 -0.60 -9.61
C TRP A 48 10.40 -1.36 -10.94
N ASP A 49 11.54 -1.67 -11.55
CA ASP A 49 11.64 -2.52 -12.74
C ASP A 49 11.95 -3.96 -12.34
N ASP A 50 11.06 -4.89 -12.66
CA ASP A 50 11.19 -6.30 -12.23
C ASP A 50 12.25 -7.06 -13.02
N LYS A 51 12.79 -6.48 -14.09
CA LYS A 51 13.94 -7.04 -14.82
C LYS A 51 15.26 -6.79 -14.10
N ASP A 52 15.32 -5.77 -13.25
CA ASP A 52 16.53 -5.42 -12.50
C ASP A 52 16.71 -6.39 -11.30
N PRO A 53 17.86 -7.09 -11.19
CA PRO A 53 18.10 -8.04 -10.11
C PRO A 53 18.07 -7.39 -8.71
N ASN A 54 18.51 -6.14 -8.56
CA ASN A 54 18.46 -5.42 -7.28
C ASN A 54 17.01 -5.13 -6.89
N ILE A 55 16.17 -4.76 -7.85
CA ILE A 55 14.74 -4.53 -7.62
C ILE A 55 14.01 -5.83 -7.28
N ARG A 56 14.37 -6.94 -7.94
CA ARG A 56 13.85 -8.27 -7.58
C ARG A 56 14.23 -8.63 -6.15
N ALA A 57 15.50 -8.42 -5.75
CA ALA A 57 15.97 -8.67 -4.39
C ALA A 57 15.27 -7.78 -3.35
N ARG A 58 15.04 -6.50 -3.64
CA ARG A 58 14.23 -5.59 -2.80
C ARG A 58 12.80 -6.09 -2.62
N THR A 59 12.17 -6.58 -3.69
CA THR A 59 10.82 -7.13 -3.64
C THR A 59 10.77 -8.43 -2.85
N ALA A 60 11.74 -9.31 -3.05
CA ALA A 60 11.86 -10.55 -2.27
C ALA A 60 12.01 -10.26 -0.78
N ARG A 61 12.84 -9.28 -0.39
CA ARG A 61 12.98 -8.85 1.01
C ARG A 61 11.69 -8.26 1.59
N LEU A 62 10.98 -7.45 0.81
CA LEU A 62 9.67 -6.92 1.22
C LEU A 62 8.68 -8.05 1.53
N ILE A 63 8.59 -9.05 0.65
CA ILE A 63 7.67 -10.19 0.80
C ILE A 63 8.12 -11.10 1.94
N SER A 64 9.42 -11.39 2.03
CA SER A 64 10.01 -12.17 3.12
C SER A 64 9.69 -11.54 4.47
N TRP A 65 9.86 -10.21 4.60
CA TRP A 65 9.49 -9.50 5.82
C TRP A 65 7.99 -9.62 6.14
N CYS A 66 7.12 -9.53 5.12
CA CYS A 66 5.69 -9.74 5.31
C CYS A 66 5.36 -11.16 5.81
N ASN A 67 6.10 -12.18 5.33
CA ASN A 67 5.97 -13.56 5.79
C ASN A 67 6.46 -13.73 7.24
N THR A 68 7.58 -13.09 7.61
CA THR A 68 8.14 -13.15 8.96
C THR A 68 7.25 -12.47 10.02
N TYR A 69 6.54 -11.40 9.65
CA TYR A 69 5.73 -10.61 10.57
C TYR A 69 4.25 -10.58 10.18
N PRO A 70 3.49 -11.69 10.32
CA PRO A 70 2.12 -11.80 9.83
C PRO A 70 1.14 -10.80 10.48
N GLU A 71 1.30 -10.52 11.78
CA GLU A 71 0.48 -9.53 12.50
C GLU A 71 0.68 -8.12 11.95
N THR A 72 1.94 -7.74 11.74
CA THR A 72 2.30 -6.44 11.18
C THR A 72 1.89 -6.34 9.72
N ARG A 73 2.04 -7.43 8.96
CA ARG A 73 1.55 -7.56 7.59
C ARG A 73 0.05 -7.30 7.50
N ILE A 74 -0.76 -7.91 8.38
CA ILE A 74 -2.21 -7.68 8.43
C ILE A 74 -2.46 -6.18 8.60
N LYS A 75 -1.86 -5.54 9.61
CA LYS A 75 -2.03 -4.10 9.85
C LYS A 75 -1.54 -3.22 8.69
N LEU A 76 -0.46 -3.63 8.02
CA LEU A 76 0.09 -2.94 6.85
C LEU A 76 -0.88 -2.96 5.67
N PHE A 77 -1.53 -4.10 5.42
CA PHE A 77 -2.46 -4.30 4.30
C PHE A 77 -3.92 -4.01 4.64
N SER A 78 -4.30 -3.97 5.92
CA SER A 78 -5.65 -3.60 6.36
C SER A 78 -6.10 -2.28 5.78
N ASP A 79 -7.38 -2.24 5.38
CA ASP A 79 -8.08 -1.01 5.07
C ASP A 79 -8.62 -0.41 6.38
N SER A 80 -8.15 0.79 6.73
CA SER A 80 -8.59 1.48 7.94
C SER A 80 -10.06 1.89 7.88
N HIS A 81 -10.64 2.03 6.69
CA HIS A 81 -12.05 2.38 6.53
C HIS A 81 -12.96 1.18 6.80
N GLN A 82 -12.70 0.03 6.19
CA GLN A 82 -13.52 -1.19 6.38
C GLN A 82 -13.45 -1.70 7.83
N GLU A 83 -12.29 -1.65 8.47
CA GLU A 83 -12.18 -2.01 9.90
C GLU A 83 -12.94 -1.04 10.83
N ALA A 84 -12.92 0.26 10.52
CA ALA A 84 -13.66 1.26 11.30
C ALA A 84 -15.18 1.06 11.19
N VAL A 85 -15.66 0.77 9.98
CA VAL A 85 -17.07 0.42 9.70
C VAL A 85 -17.46 -0.86 10.44
N ASN A 86 -16.67 -1.94 10.30
CA ASN A 86 -16.97 -3.23 10.94
C ASN A 86 -16.96 -3.16 12.48
N LYS A 87 -16.18 -2.25 13.07
CA LYS A 87 -16.08 -2.08 14.54
C LYS A 87 -16.99 -0.95 15.08
N GLY A 88 -17.80 -0.32 14.24
CA GLY A 88 -18.67 0.80 14.64
C GLY A 88 -17.92 2.00 15.22
N ARG A 89 -16.63 2.16 14.89
CA ARG A 89 -15.78 3.23 15.45
C ARG A 89 -15.69 4.40 14.48
N ARG A 90 -15.71 5.61 15.01
CA ARG A 90 -15.33 6.82 14.25
C ARG A 90 -13.89 6.63 13.76
N HIS A 91 -13.64 6.86 12.47
CA HIS A 91 -12.32 6.68 11.84
C HIS A 91 -11.24 7.45 12.60
N GLN A 92 -10.52 6.78 13.50
CA GLN A 92 -9.32 7.33 14.13
C GLN A 92 -8.13 7.15 13.19
N GLN A 93 -7.27 8.16 13.18
CA GLN A 93 -6.21 8.35 12.20
C GLN A 93 -5.11 7.26 12.32
N MET A 94 -5.39 6.07 11.78
CA MET A 94 -4.45 4.95 11.60
C MET A 94 -3.21 5.32 10.76
N SER A 95 -3.18 6.49 10.14
CA SER A 95 -2.11 6.91 9.23
C SER A 95 -0.74 6.98 9.93
N ALA A 96 -0.68 7.50 11.16
CA ALA A 96 0.57 7.64 11.89
C ALA A 96 1.17 6.28 12.29
N GLN A 97 0.35 5.34 12.76
CA GLN A 97 0.79 3.98 13.08
C GLN A 97 1.17 3.18 11.82
N LYS A 98 0.48 3.42 10.70
CA LYS A 98 0.80 2.78 9.42
C LYS A 98 2.14 3.25 8.87
N GLU A 99 2.52 4.50 9.12
CA GLU A 99 3.85 5.04 8.80
C GLU A 99 4.96 4.27 9.51
N VAL A 100 4.77 3.90 10.78
CA VAL A 100 5.73 3.08 11.56
C VAL A 100 5.92 1.71 10.90
N TYR A 101 4.85 1.05 10.46
CA TYR A 101 4.98 -0.23 9.75
C TYR A 101 5.67 -0.08 8.40
N PHE A 102 5.44 1.04 7.69
CA PHE A 102 6.21 1.32 6.48
C PHE A 102 7.69 1.54 6.78
N GLN A 103 8.03 2.20 7.88
CA GLN A 103 9.43 2.38 8.28
C GLN A 103 10.11 1.03 8.54
N GLN A 104 9.48 0.13 9.28
CA GLN A 104 10.03 -1.21 9.52
C GLN A 104 10.28 -2.00 8.21
N VAL A 105 9.37 -1.87 7.24
CA VAL A 105 9.55 -2.46 5.90
C VAL A 105 10.71 -1.79 5.15
N VAL A 106 10.83 -0.48 5.24
CA VAL A 106 11.94 0.28 4.64
C VAL A 106 13.27 -0.21 5.20
N ASP A 107 13.38 -0.36 6.52
CA ASP A 107 14.58 -0.88 7.19
C ASP A 107 14.94 -2.26 6.63
N ALA A 108 13.97 -3.18 6.59
CA ALA A 108 14.19 -4.54 6.10
C ALA A 108 14.59 -4.62 4.62
N VAL A 109 14.15 -3.67 3.80
CA VAL A 109 14.41 -3.67 2.35
C VAL A 109 15.72 -2.96 2.01
N PHE A 110 16.04 -1.84 2.66
CA PHE A 110 17.13 -0.96 2.23
C PHE A 110 18.36 -0.96 3.15
N MET A 111 18.25 -1.38 4.41
CA MET A 111 19.39 -1.39 5.35
C MET A 111 20.56 -2.25 4.88
N HIS A 112 20.27 -3.32 4.14
CA HIS A 112 21.26 -4.24 3.58
C HIS A 112 21.18 -4.30 2.05
N ASP A 113 20.84 -3.19 1.40
CA ASP A 113 20.76 -3.16 -0.06
C ASP A 113 22.07 -3.56 -0.74
N HIS A 114 21.98 -4.31 -1.84
CA HIS A 114 23.17 -4.68 -2.62
C HIS A 114 23.77 -3.47 -3.34
N ASP A 115 22.94 -2.46 -3.63
CA ASP A 115 23.39 -1.20 -4.17
C ASP A 115 23.89 -0.30 -3.03
N LEU A 116 25.22 -0.19 -2.92
CA LEU A 116 25.89 0.59 -1.89
C LEU A 116 25.48 2.07 -1.90
N HIS A 117 25.19 2.63 -3.09
CA HIS A 117 24.73 4.02 -3.20
C HIS A 117 23.36 4.20 -2.54
N ILE A 118 22.45 3.26 -2.80
CA ILE A 118 21.13 3.24 -2.18
C ILE A 118 21.22 3.02 -0.67
N GLN A 119 22.13 2.17 -0.21
CA GLN A 119 22.37 1.96 1.22
C GLN A 119 22.87 3.25 1.91
N GLN A 120 23.82 3.96 1.29
CA GLN A 120 24.34 5.24 1.80
C GLN A 120 23.24 6.31 1.85
N LEU A 121 22.47 6.45 0.77
CA LEU A 121 21.34 7.38 0.71
C LEU A 121 20.27 7.04 1.74
N TYR A 122 20.03 5.75 1.97
CA TYR A 122 19.10 5.30 2.99
C TYR A 122 19.53 5.74 4.39
N ALA A 123 20.82 5.57 4.73
CA ALA A 123 21.37 6.00 6.02
C ALA A 123 21.27 7.52 6.23
N GLN A 124 21.31 8.31 5.15
CA GLN A 124 21.21 9.77 5.23
C GLN A 124 19.76 10.29 5.23
N TYR A 125 18.83 9.60 4.55
CA TYR A 125 17.50 10.13 4.24
C TYR A 125 16.36 9.11 4.44
N LEU A 126 16.27 8.51 5.64
CA LEU A 126 15.35 7.40 5.94
C LEU A 126 13.89 7.65 5.51
N SER A 127 13.33 8.82 5.84
CA SER A 127 11.91 9.14 5.62
C SER A 127 11.51 9.17 4.15
N ILE A 128 12.47 9.37 3.25
CA ILE A 128 12.23 9.49 1.80
C ILE A 128 11.95 8.12 1.17
N PHE A 129 12.40 7.03 1.82
CA PHE A 129 12.26 5.66 1.33
C PHE A 129 10.88 5.04 1.59
N ILE A 130 10.05 5.65 2.44
CA ILE A 130 8.66 5.23 2.68
C ILE A 130 7.83 5.32 1.39
N LYS A 131 8.00 6.41 0.63
CA LYS A 131 7.24 6.65 -0.61
C LYS A 131 7.50 5.59 -1.68
N PRO A 132 8.76 5.20 -1.98
CA PRO A 132 9.07 4.04 -2.82
C PRO A 132 8.34 2.76 -2.41
N ILE A 133 8.31 2.40 -1.12
CA ILE A 133 7.61 1.19 -0.65
C ILE A 133 6.09 1.29 -0.88
N LYS A 134 5.48 2.43 -0.55
CA LYS A 134 4.05 2.69 -0.83
C LYS A 134 3.75 2.53 -2.33
N SER A 135 4.63 3.05 -3.20
CA SER A 135 4.50 2.92 -4.65
C SER A 135 4.64 1.47 -5.12
N ARG A 136 5.62 0.72 -4.59
CA ARG A 136 5.81 -0.70 -4.93
C ARG A 136 4.59 -1.52 -4.61
N ARG A 137 4.02 -1.31 -3.42
CA ARG A 137 2.81 -2.00 -2.97
C ARG A 137 1.65 -1.84 -3.96
N LEU A 138 1.42 -0.62 -4.44
CA LEU A 138 0.37 -0.36 -5.42
C LEU A 138 0.63 -1.07 -6.75
N ARG A 139 1.89 -1.13 -7.20
CA ARG A 139 2.28 -1.86 -8.42
C ARG A 139 2.08 -3.38 -8.26
N LEU A 140 2.46 -3.94 -7.10
CA LEU A 140 2.24 -5.35 -6.80
C LEU A 140 0.75 -5.68 -6.77
N ARG A 141 -0.07 -4.84 -6.13
CA ARG A 141 -1.54 -4.98 -6.14
C ARG A 141 -2.09 -4.97 -7.56
N LYS A 142 -1.64 -4.06 -8.42
CA LYS A 142 -2.07 -3.99 -9.82
C LYS A 142 -1.72 -5.29 -10.57
N LYS A 143 -0.45 -5.71 -10.51
CA LYS A 143 0.02 -6.95 -11.17
C LYS A 143 -0.73 -8.18 -10.68
N TYR A 144 -0.95 -8.27 -9.38
CA TYR A 144 -1.73 -9.34 -8.78
C TYR A 144 -3.16 -9.40 -9.33
N ASN A 145 -3.86 -8.26 -9.41
CA ASN A 145 -5.21 -8.23 -9.97
C ASN A 145 -5.22 -8.56 -11.46
N ASP A 146 -4.22 -8.12 -12.23
CA ASP A 146 -4.11 -8.45 -13.65
C ASP A 146 -3.86 -9.96 -13.85
N ALA A 147 -3.04 -10.58 -13.00
CA ALA A 147 -2.89 -12.04 -12.96
C ALA A 147 -4.20 -12.76 -12.60
N ASN A 148 -4.93 -12.27 -11.58
CA ASN A 148 -6.20 -12.86 -11.16
C ASN A 148 -7.31 -12.73 -12.21
N LYS A 149 -7.32 -11.66 -13.01
CA LYS A 149 -8.23 -11.57 -14.17
C LYS A 149 -7.96 -12.68 -15.18
N THR A 150 -6.70 -13.06 -15.35
CA THR A 150 -6.31 -14.16 -16.23
C THR A 150 -6.79 -15.51 -15.68
N LEU A 151 -6.78 -15.69 -14.36
CA LEU A 151 -7.37 -16.86 -13.71
C LEU A 151 -8.90 -16.90 -13.87
N GLY A 152 -9.57 -15.74 -13.79
CA GLY A 152 -11.03 -15.61 -13.80
C GLY A 152 -11.64 -15.74 -12.40
N ALA A 153 -12.89 -15.26 -12.24
CA ALA A 153 -13.56 -15.11 -10.94
C ALA A 153 -13.56 -16.37 -10.08
N THR A 154 -13.99 -17.51 -10.65
CA THR A 154 -14.07 -18.80 -9.94
C THR A 154 -12.71 -19.33 -9.50
N ARG A 155 -11.64 -19.01 -10.25
CA ARG A 155 -10.28 -19.52 -9.98
C ARG A 155 -9.44 -18.56 -9.13
N ALA A 156 -9.79 -17.28 -9.12
CA ALA A 156 -9.12 -16.26 -8.29
C ALA A 156 -9.40 -16.42 -6.79
N GLY A 157 -10.34 -17.29 -6.41
CA GLY A 157 -10.60 -17.68 -5.02
C GLY A 157 -9.89 -18.96 -4.56
N LEU A 158 -9.39 -19.77 -5.50
CA LEU A 158 -8.71 -21.04 -5.20
C LEU A 158 -7.30 -20.78 -4.70
N THR A 159 -6.85 -21.56 -3.73
CA THR A 159 -5.47 -21.59 -3.26
C THR A 159 -4.51 -22.03 -4.37
N ALA A 160 -3.23 -21.68 -4.22
CA ALA A 160 -2.18 -22.14 -5.14
C ALA A 160 -2.10 -23.67 -5.22
N MET A 161 -2.39 -24.37 -4.12
CA MET A 161 -2.43 -25.84 -4.07
C MET A 161 -3.56 -26.40 -4.95
N GLU A 162 -4.79 -25.90 -4.77
CA GLU A 162 -5.97 -26.32 -5.57
C GLU A 162 -5.77 -26.02 -7.07
N LEU A 163 -5.11 -24.91 -7.41
CA LEU A 163 -4.76 -24.60 -8.80
C LEU A 163 -3.75 -25.60 -9.39
N ARG A 164 -2.84 -26.15 -8.58
CA ARG A 164 -1.81 -27.11 -9.04
C ARG A 164 -2.36 -28.51 -9.26
N GLU A 165 -3.45 -28.88 -8.59
CA GLU A 165 -4.09 -30.20 -8.73
C GLU A 165 -4.74 -30.40 -10.10
N LYS A 166 -5.19 -29.32 -10.76
CA LYS A 166 -5.84 -29.40 -12.08
C LYS A 166 -4.82 -29.07 -13.18
N PRO A 167 -4.54 -29.99 -14.13
CA PRO A 167 -3.49 -29.78 -15.14
C PRO A 167 -3.62 -28.49 -15.95
N GLU A 168 -4.84 -28.09 -16.31
CA GLU A 168 -5.10 -26.85 -17.04
C GLU A 168 -4.82 -25.60 -16.21
N MET A 169 -5.19 -25.62 -14.93
CA MET A 169 -4.95 -24.51 -14.00
C MET A 169 -3.48 -24.40 -13.63
N LYS A 170 -2.80 -25.53 -13.45
CA LYS A 170 -1.36 -25.60 -13.23
C LYS A 170 -0.60 -24.92 -14.37
N ARG A 171 -0.91 -25.24 -15.64
CA ARG A 171 -0.29 -24.59 -16.80
C ARG A 171 -0.48 -23.08 -16.82
N LEU A 172 -1.65 -22.60 -16.38
CA LEU A 172 -1.93 -21.18 -16.30
C LEU A 172 -1.17 -20.50 -15.15
N LEU A 173 -1.13 -21.16 -13.99
CA LEU A 173 -0.36 -20.71 -12.83
C LEU A 173 1.14 -20.65 -13.17
N ASP A 174 1.69 -21.64 -13.86
CA ASP A 174 3.10 -21.66 -14.27
C ASP A 174 3.43 -20.46 -15.17
N LYS A 175 2.54 -20.07 -16.09
CA LYS A 175 2.69 -18.84 -16.91
C LYS A 175 2.64 -17.56 -16.08
N ILE A 176 1.77 -17.52 -15.07
CA ILE A 176 1.71 -16.37 -14.14
C ILE A 176 3.02 -16.28 -13.35
N LEU A 177 3.54 -17.40 -12.85
CA LEU A 177 4.75 -17.43 -12.04
C LEU A 177 6.01 -17.10 -12.85
N ASP A 178 6.05 -17.44 -14.13
CA ASP A 178 7.13 -17.04 -15.04
C ASP A 178 7.26 -15.51 -15.18
N THR A 179 6.11 -14.81 -15.24
CA THR A 179 6.06 -13.35 -15.43
C THR A 179 5.94 -12.56 -14.13
N PHE A 180 5.43 -13.19 -13.09
CA PHE A 180 5.16 -12.60 -11.79
C PHE A 180 5.42 -13.62 -10.66
N PRO A 181 6.71 -13.87 -10.33
CA PRO A 181 7.10 -14.96 -9.43
C PRO A 181 6.61 -14.79 -7.99
N TRP A 182 6.18 -13.58 -7.62
CA TRP A 182 5.66 -13.26 -6.28
C TRP A 182 4.16 -13.50 -6.12
N TRP A 183 3.50 -14.01 -7.16
CA TRP A 183 2.05 -14.17 -7.15
C TRP A 183 1.58 -15.03 -5.98
N GLU A 184 2.22 -16.18 -5.73
CA GLU A 184 1.79 -17.12 -4.68
C GLU A 184 1.83 -16.52 -3.27
N ASP A 185 2.94 -15.87 -2.91
CA ASP A 185 3.07 -15.19 -1.61
C ASP A 185 1.97 -14.12 -1.45
N LEU A 186 1.82 -13.27 -2.47
CA LEU A 186 0.84 -12.19 -2.45
C LEU A 186 -0.60 -12.72 -2.45
N HIS A 187 -0.85 -13.83 -3.14
CA HIS A 187 -2.13 -14.51 -3.10
C HIS A 187 -2.43 -15.02 -1.69
N GLY A 188 -1.45 -15.61 -1.00
CA GLY A 188 -1.56 -15.96 0.41
C GLY A 188 -1.94 -14.77 1.32
N PHE A 189 -1.51 -13.55 0.97
CA PHE A 189 -1.83 -12.35 1.75
C PHE A 189 -3.20 -11.76 1.42
N TRP A 190 -3.60 -11.83 0.16
CA TRP A 190 -4.65 -10.98 -0.39
C TRP A 190 -5.87 -11.74 -0.90
N ARG A 191 -5.82 -13.07 -1.05
CA ARG A 191 -6.87 -13.89 -1.67
C ARG A 191 -8.26 -13.59 -1.13
N THR A 192 -8.42 -13.48 0.18
CA THR A 192 -9.71 -13.24 0.85
C THR A 192 -10.00 -11.76 1.14
N ASN A 193 -9.08 -10.85 0.80
CA ASN A 193 -9.26 -9.43 1.06
C ASN A 193 -9.86 -8.74 -0.17
N PRO A 194 -11.13 -8.29 -0.14
CA PRO A 194 -11.79 -7.69 -1.30
C PRO A 194 -11.14 -6.36 -1.72
N SER A 195 -10.41 -5.69 -0.81
CA SER A 195 -9.64 -4.51 -1.17
C SER A 195 -8.45 -4.84 -2.07
N TYR A 196 -7.97 -6.09 -2.11
CA TYR A 196 -6.79 -6.47 -2.89
C TYR A 196 -7.10 -7.51 -3.97
N ASN A 197 -8.09 -8.37 -3.79
CA ASN A 197 -8.56 -9.33 -4.79
C ASN A 197 -9.93 -8.89 -5.33
N THR A 198 -9.94 -8.02 -6.33
CA THR A 198 -11.19 -7.44 -6.86
C THR A 198 -11.96 -8.39 -7.78
N VAL A 199 -11.32 -9.48 -8.19
CA VAL A 199 -11.88 -10.48 -9.11
C VAL A 199 -12.65 -11.56 -8.33
N PHE A 200 -12.35 -11.70 -7.04
CA PHE A 200 -13.06 -12.59 -6.15
C PHE A 200 -14.34 -11.92 -5.64
N SER A 201 -15.48 -12.40 -6.09
CA SER A 201 -16.78 -12.07 -5.49
C SER A 201 -17.08 -13.07 -4.38
N THR A 202 -17.32 -12.58 -3.17
CA THR A 202 -17.80 -13.37 -2.03
C THR A 202 -19.26 -13.86 -2.21
N GLY A 203 -19.85 -13.69 -3.39
CA GLY A 203 -21.26 -13.91 -3.67
C GLY A 203 -21.71 -15.38 -3.65
N ASP A 204 -20.81 -16.34 -3.85
CA ASP A 204 -21.22 -17.72 -4.18
C ASP A 204 -20.72 -18.83 -3.24
N LEU A 205 -20.00 -18.52 -2.15
CA LEU A 205 -19.56 -19.59 -1.23
C LEU A 205 -20.68 -20.15 -0.33
N GLY A 206 -21.94 -19.73 -0.52
CA GLY A 206 -23.09 -20.12 0.32
C GLY A 206 -24.39 -20.42 -0.43
N GLN A 207 -24.38 -20.59 -1.75
CA GLN A 207 -25.56 -20.99 -2.52
C GLN A 207 -25.26 -22.14 -3.49
N ASP A 208 -24.65 -23.21 -3.00
CA ASP A 208 -24.85 -24.52 -3.60
C ASP A 208 -26.23 -25.07 -3.17
N PHE A 209 -27.30 -24.47 -3.68
CA PHE A 209 -28.64 -25.10 -3.68
C PHE A 209 -28.75 -26.08 -4.86
N ALA A 210 -27.80 -27.00 -4.98
CA ALA A 210 -27.82 -28.08 -5.97
C ALA A 210 -28.01 -29.46 -5.33
N MET A 211 -28.64 -29.52 -4.15
CA MET A 211 -28.94 -30.79 -3.47
C MET A 211 -30.27 -30.75 -2.72
N GLU A 212 -31.35 -30.27 -3.35
CA GLU A 212 -32.72 -30.55 -2.84
C GLU A 212 -33.80 -30.31 -3.93
N ALA A 213 -33.64 -30.92 -5.10
CA ALA A 213 -34.69 -30.99 -6.11
C ALA A 213 -34.86 -32.41 -6.68
N GLN A 214 -34.74 -33.43 -5.81
CA GLN A 214 -35.18 -34.80 -6.09
C GLN A 214 -35.87 -35.39 -4.87
N GLN A 215 -36.98 -34.79 -4.46
CA GLN A 215 -38.02 -35.42 -3.66
C GLN A 215 -39.24 -34.54 -3.84
N PHE A 216 -39.99 -34.75 -4.93
CA PHE A 216 -41.41 -34.42 -5.13
C PHE A 216 -41.68 -34.47 -6.64
N PHE A 217 -41.61 -35.66 -7.24
CA PHE A 217 -42.47 -36.14 -8.33
C PHE A 217 -42.37 -37.65 -8.39
#